data_AF-A0A943CIH2-F1
#
_entry.id   AF-A0A943CIH2-F1
#
_cell.length_a   1.000
_cell.length_b   1.000
_cell.length_c   1.000
_cell.angle_alpha   90.00
_cell.angle_beta   90.00
_cell.angle_gamma   90.00
#
_symmetry.space_group_name_H-M   'P 1'
#
loop_
_entity.id
_entity.type
_entity.pdbx_description
1 polymer ?
#
loop_
_entity_poly.entity_id
_entity_poly.type
_entity_poly.pdbx_seq_one_letter_code
_entity_poly.pdbx_strand_id
1 'polypeptide(L)'
;MHEEDEDEVKYCERKRLLFFGLPWTFTKYTITPSMLTIDQGLLKTEENDCYMYKVQDVKLTTTLLERIFGLGTITCYTGDVTNAELKLIHIRKSKEVKNYLLKASEAARMKRRTLNTLDIGAAQDLSDALDS
;
A
#
# COMPACT_ATOMS: atom_id res chain seq x y z
N MET A 1 0.37 -8.58 22.70
CA MET A 1 -0.47 -7.42 23.03
C MET A 1 -0.53 -6.58 21.75
N HIS A 2 -1.68 -6.61 21.06
CA HIS A 2 -2.06 -5.85 19.85
C HIS A 2 -1.11 -5.86 18.63
N GLU A 3 -1.03 -6.98 17.91
CA GLU A 3 -0.65 -6.97 16.48
C GLU A 3 -1.78 -7.41 15.54
N GLU A 4 -2.87 -8.00 16.08
CA GLU A 4 -3.94 -8.60 15.26
C GLU A 4 -5.01 -7.60 14.79
N ASP A 5 -5.03 -6.38 15.33
CA ASP A 5 -6.02 -5.35 14.99
C ASP A 5 -5.56 -4.41 13.84
N GLU A 6 -4.30 -4.51 13.40
CA GLU A 6 -3.71 -3.59 12.39
C GLU A 6 -3.90 -4.07 10.94
N ASP A 7 -4.48 -5.27 10.75
CA ASP A 7 -4.76 -5.90 9.46
C ASP A 7 -6.24 -5.81 9.05
N GLU A 8 -6.99 -4.85 9.60
CA GLU A 8 -8.33 -4.58 9.09
C GLU A 8 -8.23 -4.09 7.63
N VAL A 9 -8.81 -4.86 6.72
CA VAL A 9 -8.78 -4.55 5.28
C VAL A 9 -9.59 -3.29 5.02
N LYS A 10 -8.90 -2.15 4.90
CA LYS A 10 -9.55 -0.85 4.69
C LYS A 10 -10.17 -0.70 3.31
N TYR A 11 -9.52 -1.24 2.29
CA TYR A 11 -10.03 -1.17 0.92
C TYR A 11 -9.85 -2.50 0.19
N CYS A 12 -10.97 -3.05 -0.26
CA CYS A 12 -11.03 -4.15 -1.24
C CYS A 12 -11.66 -3.62 -2.52
N GLU A 13 -10.88 -3.41 -3.57
CA GLU A 13 -11.41 -3.00 -4.86
C GLU A 13 -11.03 -4.04 -5.92
N ARG A 14 -11.90 -4.24 -6.91
CA ARG A 14 -11.62 -5.07 -8.08
C ARG A 14 -11.52 -4.18 -9.30
N LYS A 15 -10.57 -4.47 -10.18
CA LYS A 15 -10.47 -3.79 -11.47
C LYS A 15 -11.80 -3.95 -12.22
N ARG A 16 -12.25 -2.88 -12.87
CA ARG A 16 -13.49 -2.85 -13.68
C ARG A 16 -13.16 -2.50 -15.13
N LEU A 17 -13.95 -3.05 -16.05
CA LEU A 17 -13.89 -2.68 -17.47
C LEU A 17 -14.58 -1.34 -17.71
N LEU A 18 -13.91 -0.47 -18.44
CA LEU A 18 -14.34 0.91 -18.74
C LEU A 18 -15.62 0.98 -19.59
N PHE A 19 -15.97 -0.08 -20.33
CA PHE A 19 -17.05 -0.09 -21.33
C PHE A 19 -18.35 -0.81 -20.91
N PHE A 20 -18.33 -1.70 -19.91
CA PHE A 20 -19.51 -2.50 -19.51
C PHE A 20 -19.70 -2.70 -18.01
N GLY A 21 -18.86 -2.12 -17.14
CA GLY A 21 -19.04 -2.19 -15.69
C GLY A 21 -18.94 -3.59 -15.05
N LEU A 22 -18.75 -4.65 -15.86
CA LEU A 22 -18.58 -6.02 -15.41
C LEU A 22 -17.16 -6.24 -14.86
N PRO A 23 -17.01 -6.89 -13.68
CA PRO A 23 -15.72 -7.21 -13.07
C PRO A 23 -15.11 -8.45 -13.74
N TRP A 24 -14.91 -8.42 -15.05
CA TRP A 24 -14.33 -9.56 -15.79
C TRP A 24 -12.80 -9.64 -15.67
N THR A 25 -12.17 -8.62 -15.10
CA THR A 25 -10.76 -8.68 -14.74
C THR A 25 -10.61 -9.38 -13.39
N PHE A 26 -9.88 -10.50 -13.39
CA PHE A 26 -9.46 -11.23 -12.19
C PHE A 26 -8.30 -10.49 -11.50
N THR A 27 -8.50 -9.21 -11.25
CA THR A 27 -7.55 -8.36 -10.55
C THR A 27 -8.19 -7.83 -9.28
N LYS A 28 -7.64 -8.25 -8.14
CA LYS A 28 -8.09 -7.84 -6.81
C LYS A 28 -7.00 -6.96 -6.19
N TYR A 29 -7.42 -5.82 -5.68
CA TYR A 29 -6.57 -4.89 -4.94
C TYR A 29 -7.02 -4.92 -3.48
N THR A 30 -6.13 -5.36 -2.61
CA THR A 30 -6.34 -5.39 -1.17
C THR A 30 -5.37 -4.42 -0.53
N ILE A 31 -5.89 -3.43 0.19
CA ILE A 31 -5.08 -2.41 0.86
C ILE A 31 -5.31 -2.53 2.36
N THR A 32 -4.27 -2.94 3.07
CA THR A 32 -4.19 -2.90 4.53
C THR A 32 -3.30 -1.73 4.96
N PRO A 33 -3.34 -1.32 6.24
CA PRO A 33 -2.40 -0.34 6.78
C PRO A 33 -0.92 -0.77 6.66
N SER A 34 -0.67 -2.07 6.73
CA SER A 34 0.64 -2.71 6.74
C SER A 34 1.18 -3.06 5.34
N MET A 35 0.30 -3.50 4.42
CA MET A 35 0.69 -3.95 3.08
C MET A 35 -0.34 -3.62 1.99
N LEU A 36 0.15 -3.60 0.75
CA LEU A 36 -0.63 -3.52 -0.48
C LEU A 36 -0.46 -4.84 -1.24
N THR A 37 -1.56 -5.54 -1.47
CA THR A 37 -1.58 -6.80 -2.23
C THR A 37 -2.35 -6.61 -3.53
N ILE A 38 -1.75 -7.08 -4.61
CA ILE A 38 -2.33 -7.04 -5.94
C ILE A 38 -2.32 -8.45 -6.53
N ASP A 39 -3.48 -9.08 -6.53
CA ASP A 39 -3.69 -10.37 -7.18
C ASP A 39 -4.11 -10.13 -8.62
N GLN A 40 -3.37 -10.66 -9.60
CA GLN A 40 -3.74 -10.58 -11.01
C GLN A 40 -3.65 -11.96 -11.65
N GLY A 41 -4.68 -12.40 -12.38
CA GLY A 41 -4.56 -13.60 -13.19
C GLY A 41 -5.86 -14.31 -13.51
N LEU A 42 -5.97 -14.83 -14.74
CA LEU A 42 -7.07 -15.72 -15.14
C LEU A 42 -6.60 -17.18 -15.23
N LEU A 43 -5.48 -17.43 -15.92
CA LEU A 43 -4.87 -18.76 -16.09
C LEU A 43 -3.57 -18.93 -15.30
N LYS A 44 -2.82 -17.83 -15.14
CA LYS A 44 -1.64 -17.72 -14.27
C LYS A 44 -1.96 -16.66 -13.23
N THR A 45 -1.95 -17.03 -11.96
CA THR A 45 -2.16 -16.11 -10.83
C THR A 45 -0.81 -15.59 -10.39
N GLU A 46 -0.64 -14.27 -10.42
CA GLU A 46 0.51 -13.56 -9.89
C GLU A 46 0.02 -12.68 -8.74
N GLU A 47 0.58 -12.91 -7.56
CA GLU A 47 0.35 -12.14 -6.34
C GLU A 47 1.55 -11.23 -6.12
N ASN A 48 1.30 -9.92 -6.11
CA ASN A 48 2.33 -8.92 -5.88
C ASN A 48 2.05 -8.18 -4.59
N ASP A 49 2.84 -8.48 -3.58
CA ASP A 49 2.78 -7.82 -2.27
C ASP A 49 3.84 -6.74 -2.15
N CYS A 50 3.46 -5.63 -1.55
CA CYS A 50 4.39 -4.60 -1.13
C CYS A 50 4.01 -4.05 0.23
N TYR A 51 4.96 -4.05 1.16
CA TYR A 51 4.80 -3.41 2.44
C TYR A 51 4.66 -1.89 2.31
N MET A 52 3.77 -1.32 3.11
CA MET A 52 3.43 0.10 3.07
C MET A 52 4.64 1.00 3.37
N TYR A 53 5.56 0.56 4.24
CA TYR A 53 6.79 1.31 4.55
C TYR A 53 7.77 1.42 3.36
N LYS A 54 7.68 0.51 2.38
CA LYS A 54 8.50 0.51 1.15
C LYS A 54 7.94 1.39 0.04
N VAL A 55 6.67 1.82 0.15
CA VAL A 55 6.05 2.73 -0.81
C VAL A 55 6.71 4.10 -0.69
N GLN A 56 7.30 4.58 -1.78
CA GLN A 56 8.05 5.84 -1.84
C GLN A 56 7.19 7.02 -2.26
N ASP A 57 6.48 6.86 -3.36
CA ASP A 57 5.63 7.89 -3.93
C ASP A 57 4.34 7.27 -4.50
N VAL A 58 3.27 8.06 -4.54
CA VAL A 58 1.97 7.64 -5.02
C VAL A 58 1.45 8.67 -6.02
N LYS A 59 1.39 8.28 -7.29
CA LYS A 59 0.90 9.10 -8.40
C LYS A 59 -0.54 8.72 -8.76
N LEU A 60 -1.38 9.73 -8.99
CA LEU A 60 -2.72 9.54 -9.53
C LEU A 60 -2.75 10.01 -10.98
N THR A 61 -3.20 9.12 -11.87
CA THR A 61 -3.42 9.41 -13.29
C THR A 61 -4.89 9.21 -13.62
N THR A 62 -5.51 10.19 -14.27
CA THR A 62 -6.92 10.11 -14.69
C THR A 62 -7.03 10.55 -16.15
N THR A 63 -7.50 9.67 -17.01
CA THR A 63 -7.84 9.96 -18.40
C THR A 63 -9.20 10.64 -18.50
N LEU A 64 -9.52 11.24 -19.66
CA LEU A 64 -10.79 11.95 -19.87
C LEU A 64 -12.01 11.05 -19.63
N LEU A 65 -11.98 9.80 -20.09
CA LEU A 65 -13.05 8.83 -19.87
C LEU A 65 -13.14 8.43 -18.40
N GLU A 66 -12.01 8.12 -17.76
CA GLU A 66 -11.99 7.82 -16.31
C GLU A 66 -12.58 8.98 -15.49
N ARG A 67 -12.30 10.23 -15.86
CA ARG A 67 -12.85 11.40 -15.17
C ARG A 67 -14.38 11.52 -15.33
N ILE A 68 -14.93 11.16 -16.49
CA ILE A 68 -16.38 11.13 -16.72
C ILE A 68 -17.04 10.01 -15.90
N PHE A 69 -16.38 8.85 -15.77
CA PHE A 69 -16.89 7.70 -15.02
C PHE A 69 -16.49 7.68 -13.53
N GLY A 70 -15.78 8.69 -13.03
CA GLY A 70 -15.33 8.76 -11.63
C GLY A 70 -14.28 7.72 -11.24
N LEU A 71 -13.51 7.25 -12.22
CA LEU A 71 -12.43 6.28 -12.07
C LEU A 71 -11.06 6.99 -12.09
N GLY A 72 -10.02 6.28 -11.68
CA GLY A 72 -8.64 6.69 -11.91
C GLY A 72 -7.66 5.56 -11.65
N THR A 73 -6.43 5.78 -12.10
CA THR A 73 -5.34 4.82 -11.98
C THR A 73 -4.30 5.37 -11.00
N ILE A 74 -4.00 4.60 -9.95
CA ILE A 74 -3.01 4.95 -8.92
C ILE A 74 -1.76 4.14 -9.17
N THR A 75 -0.61 4.80 -9.30
CA THR A 75 0.70 4.17 -9.43
C THR A 75 1.47 4.39 -8.14
N CYS A 76 1.81 3.31 -7.44
CA CYS A 76 2.67 3.33 -6.28
C CYS A 76 4.10 2.99 -6.74
N TYR A 77 5.04 3.88 -6.44
CA TYR A 77 6.46 3.65 -6.65
C TYR A 77 7.03 3.01 -5.40
N THR A 78 7.68 1.87 -5.56
CA THR A 78 8.12 1.01 -4.46
C THR A 78 9.63 0.88 -4.52
N GLY A 79 10.27 0.94 -3.35
CA GLY A 79 11.72 0.71 -3.25
C GLY A 79 12.11 -0.76 -3.26
N ASP A 80 11.24 -1.66 -3.73
CA ASP A 80 11.51 -3.10 -3.75
C ASP A 80 12.24 -3.51 -5.02
N VAL A 81 13.10 -4.53 -4.91
CA VAL A 81 13.95 -4.97 -6.02
C VAL A 81 13.14 -5.76 -7.07
N THR A 82 12.10 -6.46 -6.61
CA THR A 82 11.28 -7.34 -7.44
C THR A 82 10.20 -6.60 -8.21
N ASN A 83 9.58 -5.59 -7.58
CA ASN A 83 8.51 -4.79 -8.14
C ASN A 83 8.80 -3.32 -7.87
N ALA A 84 9.22 -2.57 -8.89
CA ALA A 84 9.53 -1.14 -8.78
C ALA A 84 8.28 -0.24 -8.89
N GLU A 85 7.22 -0.73 -9.55
CA GLU A 85 5.97 0.00 -9.76
C GLU A 85 4.76 -0.91 -9.58
N LEU A 86 3.82 -0.52 -8.73
CA LEU A 86 2.53 -1.19 -8.55
C LEU A 86 1.38 -0.30 -9.04
N LYS A 87 0.58 -0.81 -9.97
CA LYS A 87 -0.50 -0.04 -10.64
C LYS A 87 -1.88 -0.57 -10.26
N LEU A 88 -2.65 0.28 -9.61
CA LEU A 88 -4.06 0.07 -9.32
C LEU A 88 -4.90 0.77 -10.40
N ILE A 89 -5.45 -0.01 -11.32
CA ILE A 89 -6.06 0.51 -12.56
C ILE A 89 -7.59 0.57 -12.42
N HIS A 90 -8.19 1.67 -12.88
CA HIS A 90 -9.64 1.90 -12.89
C HIS A 90 -10.30 1.76 -11.50
N ILE A 91 -9.69 2.36 -10.48
CA ILE A 91 -10.25 2.40 -9.12
C ILE A 91 -11.26 3.55 -8.99
N ARG A 92 -12.42 3.26 -8.37
CA ARG A 92 -13.39 4.29 -7.96
C ARG A 92 -12.86 5.07 -6.77
N LYS A 93 -13.23 6.35 -6.69
CA LYS A 93 -12.74 7.25 -5.62
C LYS A 93 -11.20 7.23 -5.50
N SER A 94 -10.51 7.15 -6.63
CA SER A 94 -9.05 7.03 -6.73
C SER A 94 -8.30 8.11 -5.92
N LYS A 95 -8.87 9.31 -5.77
CA LYS A 95 -8.32 10.39 -4.94
C LYS A 95 -8.32 10.07 -3.44
N GLU A 96 -9.38 9.44 -2.94
CA GLU A 96 -9.48 9.04 -1.53
C GLU A 96 -8.49 7.92 -1.22
N VAL A 97 -8.45 6.89 -2.08
CA VAL A 97 -7.51 5.78 -1.97
C VAL A 97 -6.06 6.26 -2.05
N LYS A 98 -5.75 7.20 -2.96
CA LYS A 98 -4.42 7.82 -3.05
C LYS A 98 -4.04 8.51 -1.73
N ASN A 99 -4.93 9.33 -1.18
CA ASN A 99 -4.67 10.04 0.07
C ASN A 99 -4.50 9.06 1.24
N TYR A 100 -5.24 7.96 1.24
CA TYR A 100 -5.09 6.90 2.22
C TYR A 100 -3.72 6.23 2.13
N LEU A 101 -3.30 5.81 0.93
CA LEU A 101 -1.99 5.20 0.70
C LEU A 101 -0.85 6.13 1.12
N LEU A 102 -0.97 7.42 0.83
CA LEU A 102 0.03 8.41 1.22
C LEU A 102 0.16 8.48 2.74
N LYS A 103 -0.96 8.64 3.46
CA LYS A 103 -0.97 8.67 4.94
C LYS A 103 -0.49 7.36 5.56
N ALA A 104 -0.90 6.21 5.02
CA ALA A 104 -0.50 4.90 5.51
C ALA A 104 1.01 4.67 5.35
N SER A 105 1.59 5.06 4.21
CA SER A 105 3.04 4.97 3.98
C SER A 105 3.84 5.86 4.92
N GLU A 106 3.36 7.08 5.21
CA GLU A 106 4.00 7.96 6.20
C GLU A 106 3.90 7.38 7.61
N ALA A 107 2.73 6.90 8.03
CA ALA A 107 2.52 6.30 9.35
C ALA A 107 3.41 5.06 9.55
N ALA A 108 3.48 4.16 8.56
CA ALA A 108 4.33 2.98 8.61
C ALA A 108 5.81 3.33 8.73
N ARG A 109 6.26 4.39 8.05
CA ARG A 109 7.65 4.89 8.16
C ARG A 109 7.93 5.51 9.52
N MET A 110 6.99 6.28 10.06
CA MET A 110 7.12 6.87 11.39
C MET A 110 7.22 5.80 12.47
N LYS A 111 6.37 4.76 12.42
CA LYS A 111 6.41 3.61 13.35
C LYS A 111 7.78 2.92 13.34
N ARG A 112 8.40 2.77 12.17
CA ARG A 112 9.76 2.19 12.06
C ARG A 112 10.84 3.11 12.63
N ARG A 113 10.74 4.44 12.42
CA ARG A 113 11.68 5.40 12.99
C ARG A 113 11.63 5.40 14.51
N THR A 114 10.43 5.39 15.10
CA THR A 114 10.27 5.40 16.56
C THR A 114 10.82 4.13 17.19
N LEU A 115 10.60 2.96 16.56
CA LEU A 115 11.16 1.69 17.03
C LEU A 115 12.70 1.72 17.03
N ASN A 116 13.32 2.25 15.97
CA ASN A 116 14.77 2.32 15.87
C ASN A 116 15.41 3.28 16.90
N THR A 117 14.72 4.37 17.27
CA THR A 117 15.23 5.30 18.30
C THR A 117 15.10 4.72 19.70
N LEU A 118 14.04 3.97 19.99
CA LEU A 118 13.83 3.35 21.31
C LEU A 118 14.89 2.27 21.63
N ASP A 119 15.32 1.51 20.62
CA ASP A 119 16.35 0.48 20.76
C ASP A 119 17.74 1.07 21.09
N ILE A 120 18.07 2.23 20.52
CA ILE A 120 19.33 2.94 20.79
C ILE A 120 19.41 3.42 22.25
N GLY A 121 18.30 3.93 22.81
CA GLY A 121 18.28 4.39 24.20
C GLY A 121 18.43 3.23 25.20
N ALA A 122 17.73 2.12 24.98
CA ALA A 122 17.79 0.96 25.87
C ALA A 122 19.17 0.26 25.85
N ALA A 123 19.85 0.24 24.70
CA ALA A 123 21.21 -0.30 24.59
C ALA A 123 22.24 0.58 25.31
N GLN A 124 22.09 1.91 25.24
CA GLN A 124 22.98 2.88 25.91
C GLN A 124 22.83 2.80 27.43
N ASP A 125 21.59 2.69 27.94
CA ASP A 125 21.33 2.59 29.39
C ASP A 125 21.89 1.27 29.98
N LEU A 126 21.89 0.17 29.21
CA LEU A 126 22.44 -1.11 29.64
C LEU A 126 23.98 -1.12 29.61
N SER A 127 24.62 -0.43 28.66
CA SER A 127 26.08 -0.31 28.63
C SER A 127 26.62 0.51 29.79
N ASP A 128 25.95 1.61 30.15
CA ASP A 128 26.38 2.49 31.25
C ASP A 128 26.19 1.82 32.63
N ALA A 129 25.21 0.91 32.76
CA ALA A 129 24.98 0.14 33.98
C ALA A 129 25.97 -1.03 34.19
N LEU A 130 26.68 -1.47 33.15
CA LEU A 130 27.69 -2.54 33.22
C LEU A 130 29.12 -2.01 33.41
N ASP A 131 29.35 -0.72 33.13
CA ASP A 131 30.65 -0.04 33.32
C ASP A 131 30.74 0.76 34.64
N SER A 132 29.74 0.61 35.53
CA SER A 132 29.68 1.21 36.88
C SER A 132 29.88 0.15 37.98
#